data_AF-A0A3M1EIM3-F1
#
_entry.id   AF-A0A3M1EIM3-F1
#
_cell.length_a   1.000
_cell.length_b   1.000
_cell.length_c   1.000
_cell.angle_alpha   90.00
_cell.angle_beta   90.00
_cell.angle_gamma   90.00
#
_symmetry.space_group_name_H-M   'P 1'
#
loop_
_entity.id
_entity.type
_entity.pdbx_description
1 polymer ?
#
loop_
_entity_poly.entity_id
_entity_poly.type
_entity_poly.pdbx_seq_one_letter_code
_entity_poly.pdbx_strand_id
1 'polypeptide(L)' 'MLRADSKNPLQYPQSIALKGKLEGLYRRRVGDWRIIYEVDTNQRIVYILQIVHRGKAYR' A
#
# COMPACT_ATOMS: atom_id res chain seq x y z
N MET A 1 -0.70 14.88 -5.37
CA MET A 1 -2.16 14.64 -5.38
C MET A 1 -2.39 13.14 -5.57
N LEU A 2 -3.00 12.44 -4.62
CA LEU A 2 -3.35 11.03 -4.79
C LEU A 2 -4.60 10.98 -5.68
N ARG A 3 -4.48 10.50 -6.92
CA ARG A 3 -5.67 10.25 -7.76
C ARG A 3 -6.16 8.83 -7.46
N ALA A 4 -7.45 8.70 -7.18
CA ALA A 4 -8.11 7.40 -7.14
C ALA A 4 -8.27 6.92 -8.59
N ASP A 5 -7.24 6.24 -9.09
CA ASP A 5 -7.31 5.55 -10.38
C ASP A 5 -8.12 4.25 -10.18
N SER A 6 -9.06 3.96 -11.10
CA SER A 6 -9.93 2.77 -11.08
C SER A 6 -9.21 1.46 -11.44
N LYS A 7 -7.88 1.47 -11.53
CA LYS A 7 -7.07 0.31 -11.90
C LYS A 7 -6.87 -0.62 -10.69
N ASN A 8 -6.74 -1.93 -10.98
CA ASN A 8 -6.55 -2.97 -9.97
C ASN A 8 -5.37 -2.60 -9.02
N PRO A 9 -5.62 -2.45 -7.71
CA PRO A 9 -4.62 -2.05 -6.72
C PRO A 9 -3.35 -2.92 -6.70
N LEU A 10 -3.48 -4.18 -7.09
CA LEU A 10 -2.40 -5.17 -7.16
C LEU A 10 -1.53 -5.01 -8.41
N GLN A 11 -2.05 -4.37 -9.46
CA GLN A 11 -1.33 -4.14 -10.72
C GLN A 11 -0.67 -2.76 -10.80
N TYR A 12 -0.73 -1.95 -9.73
CA TYR A 12 0.01 -0.69 -9.74
C TYR A 12 1.51 -0.97 -9.83
N PRO A 13 2.22 -0.36 -10.79
CA PRO A 13 3.67 -0.39 -10.78
C PRO A 13 4.13 0.21 -9.45
N GLN A 14 4.93 -0.55 -8.70
CA GLN A 14 5.43 -0.27 -7.33
C GLN A 14 4.57 -0.74 -6.14
N SER A 15 3.53 -1.55 -6.36
CA SER A 15 2.90 -2.33 -5.29
C SER A 15 3.76 -3.55 -4.97
N ILE A 16 4.38 -3.56 -3.79
CA ILE A 16 5.28 -4.65 -3.36
C ILE A 16 4.59 -5.42 -2.25
N ALA A 17 4.41 -6.73 -2.44
CA ALA A 17 3.95 -7.63 -1.40
C ALA A 17 4.99 -7.69 -0.26
N LEU A 18 4.51 -7.54 0.97
CA LEU A 18 5.32 -7.73 2.16
C LEU A 18 5.46 -9.22 2.48
N LYS A 19 6.48 -9.57 3.28
CA LYS A 19 6.85 -10.96 3.59
C LYS A 19 6.88 -11.20 5.09
N GLY A 20 6.86 -12.47 5.49
CA GLY A 20 6.95 -12.88 6.89
C GLY A 20 5.67 -12.53 7.66
N LYS A 21 5.80 -11.93 8.85
CA LYS A 21 4.65 -11.57 9.70
C LYS A 21 3.64 -10.59 9.06
N LEU A 22 4.01 -9.97 7.94
CA LEU A 22 3.19 -9.01 7.21
C LEU A 22 2.75 -9.55 5.84
N GLU A 23 2.84 -10.87 5.62
CA GLU A 23 2.32 -11.50 4.41
C GLU A 23 0.81 -11.21 4.26
N GLY A 24 0.36 -11.04 3.01
CA GLY A 24 -0.98 -10.55 2.69
C GLY A 24 -1.11 -9.02 2.62
N LEU A 25 -0.14 -8.27 3.17
CA LEU A 25 -0.08 -6.82 3.05
C LEU A 25 0.79 -6.37 1.88
N TYR A 26 0.49 -5.17 1.39
CA TYR A 26 1.19 -4.52 0.30
C TYR A 26 1.72 -3.16 0.74
N ARG A 27 2.83 -2.75 0.12
CA ARG A 27 3.39 -1.42 0.27
C ARG A 27 3.45 -0.71 -1.07
N ARG A 28 2.95 0.53 -1.11
CA ARG A 28 3.15 1.46 -2.23
C ARG A 28 3.92 2.70 -1.78
N ARG A 29 4.81 3.18 -2.65
CA ARG A 29 5.51 4.46 -2.46
C ARG A 29 4.80 5.57 -3.23
N VAL A 30 4.60 6.71 -2.58
CA VAL A 30 4.07 7.93 -3.20
C VAL A 30 4.92 9.11 -2.74
N GLY A 31 5.85 9.55 -3.57
CA GLY A 31 6.87 10.53 -3.17
C GLY A 31 7.70 10.01 -1.98
N ASP A 32 7.67 10.72 -0.86
CA ASP A 32 8.34 10.33 0.39
C ASP A 32 7.46 9.56 1.37
N TRP A 33 6.25 9.18 0.97
CA TRP A 33 5.32 8.42 1.80
C TRP A 33 5.30 6.95 1.42
N ARG A 34 5.15 6.10 2.43
CA ARG A 34 4.81 4.68 2.28
C ARG A 34 3.38 4.47 2.75
N ILE A 35 2.61 3.79 1.93
CA ILE A 35 1.24 3.36 2.22
C ILE A 35 1.29 1.84 2.40
N ILE A 36 0.84 1.36 3.55
CA ILE A 36 0.65 -0.06 3.85
C ILE A 36 -0.83 -0.34 3.77
N TYR A 37 -1.21 -1.36 3.02
CA TYR A 37 -2.60 -1.68 2.76
C TYR A 37 -2.79 -3.16 2.46
N GLU A 38 -4.03 -3.62 2.55
CA GLU A 38 -4.47 -4.92 2.05
C GLU A 38 -5.63 -4.73 1.05
N VAL A 39 -5.89 -5.76 0.26
CA VAL A 39 -6.92 -5.74 -0.78
C VAL A 39 -7.85 -6.93 -0.57
N ASP A 40 -9.12 -6.65 -0.27
CA ASP A 40 -10.17 -7.65 -0.37
C ASP A 40 -10.73 -7.62 -1.80
N THR A 41 -10.32 -8.61 -2.60
CA THR A 41 -10.75 -8.73 -4.00
C THR A 41 -12.21 -9.16 -4.15
N ASN A 42 -12.77 -9.84 -3.15
CA ASN A 42 -14.16 -10.29 -3.17
C ASN A 42 -15.11 -9.11 -2.97
N GLN A 43 -14.79 -8.26 -2.00
CA GLN A 43 -15.57 -7.07 -1.69
C GLN A 43 -15.15 -5.84 -2.52
N ARG A 44 -14.04 -5.94 -3.27
CA ARG A 44 -13.41 -4.83 -4.01
C ARG A 44 -13.04 -3.65 -3.12
N ILE A 45 -12.55 -3.95 -1.91
CA ILE A 45 -12.16 -2.95 -0.91
C ILE A 45 -10.64 -2.91 -0.78
N VAL A 46 -10.10 -1.71 -0.62
CA VAL A 46 -8.71 -1.48 -0.25
C VAL A 46 -8.67 -0.89 1.16
N TYR A 47 -8.11 -1.63 2.11
CA TYR A 47 -7.97 -1.16 3.48
C TYR A 47 -6.59 -0.51 3.65
N ILE A 48 -6.58 0.79 3.93
CA ILE A 48 -5.35 1.52 4.25
C ILE A 48 -5.05 1.35 5.73
N LEU A 49 -4.00 0.60 6.05
CA LEU A 49 -3.61 0.30 7.42
C LEU A 49 -2.69 1.37 7.99
N GLN A 50 -1.78 1.91 7.17
CA GLN A 50 -0.82 2.90 7.64
C GLN A 50 -0.31 3.80 6.52
N ILE A 51 -0.11 5.08 6.84
CA ILE A 51 0.55 6.06 5.96
C ILE A 51 1.71 6.67 6.74
N VAL A 52 2.95 6.44 6.28
CA VAL A 52 4.15 6.88 7.01
C VAL A 52 5.11 7.65 6.13
N HIS A 53 5.71 8.70 6.69
CA HIS A 53 6.78 9.43 6.05
C HIS A 53 8.09 8.64 6.14
N ARG A 54 8.83 8.51 5.03
CA ARG A 54 10.10 7.79 4.92
C ARG A 54 11.11 8.15 6.01
N GLY A 55 11.21 9.45 6.33
CA GLY A 55 12.17 9.98 7.32
C GLY A 55 11.76 9.83 8.78
N LYS A 56 10.58 9.27 9.07
CA LYS A 56 10.11 8.99 10.44
C LYS A 56 10.08 7.50 10.77
N ALA A 57 10.43 6.62 9.83
CA ALA A 57 10.37 5.16 10.01
C ALA A 57 11.57 4.55 10.77
N TYR A 58 12.59 5.35 11.08
CA TYR A 58 13.78 4.94 11.85
C TYR A 58 14.03 5.90 13.01
N ARG A 59 13.00 6.14 13.83
CA ARG A 59 13.15 6.71 15.17
C ARG A 59 12.38 5.87 16.15
#